data_AF-A0A8J9RYU3-F1
#
_entry.id   AF-A0A8J9RYU3-F1
#
_cell.length_a   1.000
_cell.length_b   1.000
_cell.length_c   1.000
_cell.angle_alpha   90.00
_cell.angle_beta   90.00
_cell.angle_gamma   90.00
#
_symmetry.space_group_name_H-M   'P 1'
#
loop_
_entity.id
_entity.type
_entity.pdbx_description
1 polymer ?
#
loop_
_entity_poly.entity_id
_entity_poly.type
_entity_poly.pdbx_seq_one_letter_code
_entity_poly.pdbx_strand_id
1 'polypeptide(L)'
;DNEFGGYFIVGGIERCVRLLQVPRRNHATAIQRSSYKNRGNTYTDLGVAMRCARHNGDMSAITNTVHYLTTGGANLKFVAKKQEFLIPAILILRALSGSESQT
;
A
#
# COMPACT_ATOMS: atom_id res chain seq x y z
N ASP A 1 18.25 -20.28 36.35
CA ASP A 1 17.52 -20.62 35.10
C ASP A 1 16.63 -19.46 34.68
N ASN A 2 17.13 -18.57 33.83
CA ASN A 2 16.35 -17.46 33.25
C ASN A 2 16.83 -17.21 31.81
N GLU A 3 16.26 -17.95 30.86
CA GLU A 3 16.50 -17.79 29.42
C GLU A 3 15.38 -16.96 28.80
N PHE A 4 15.73 -15.96 27.97
CA PHE A 4 14.76 -15.01 27.41
C PHE A 4 14.13 -15.47 26.08
N GLY A 5 14.82 -16.31 25.29
CA GLY A 5 14.33 -16.79 24.00
C GLY A 5 14.13 -15.69 22.95
N GLY A 6 13.31 -15.98 21.92
CA GLY A 6 12.99 -15.01 20.84
C GLY A 6 13.95 -15.00 19.64
N TYR A 7 14.82 -15.99 19.55
CA TYR A 7 15.74 -16.23 18.43
C TYR A 7 15.50 -17.63 17.83
N PHE A 8 16.13 -17.87 16.68
CA PHE A 8 16.12 -19.12 15.93
C PHE A 8 17.52 -19.70 15.90
N ILE A 9 17.65 -21.03 15.96
CA ILE A 9 18.93 -21.71 15.75
C ILE A 9 19.02 -22.13 14.28
N VAL A 10 20.02 -21.61 13.57
CA VAL A 10 20.26 -21.90 12.16
C VAL A 10 21.67 -22.43 12.00
N GLY A 11 21.81 -23.74 11.81
CA GLY A 11 23.12 -24.40 11.69
C GLY A 11 23.99 -24.25 12.94
N GLY A 12 23.39 -24.27 14.14
CA GLY A 12 24.11 -24.11 15.41
C GLY A 12 24.37 -22.65 15.82
N ILE A 13 23.93 -21.68 15.02
CA ILE A 13 24.08 -20.24 15.33
C ILE A 13 22.71 -19.65 15.69
N GLU A 14 22.66 -18.90 16.78
CA GLU A 14 21.47 -18.15 17.19
C GLU A 14 21.29 -16.89 16.32
N ARG A 15 20.07 -16.70 15.81
CA ARG A 15 19.71 -15.59 14.91
C ARG A 15 18.35 -15.03 15.30
N CYS A 16 18.21 -13.71 15.33
CA CYS A 16 16.92 -13.06 15.55
C CYS A 16 16.43 -12.33 14.29
N VAL A 17 15.11 -12.29 14.10
CA VAL A 17 14.50 -11.46 13.06
C VAL A 17 14.25 -10.08 13.66
N ARG A 18 14.88 -9.05 13.08
CA ARG A 18 14.73 -7.68 13.56
C ARG A 18 13.31 -7.16 13.32
N LEU A 19 12.72 -6.55 14.34
CA LEU A 19 11.44 -5.84 14.21
C LEU A 19 11.59 -4.62 13.29
N LEU A 20 10.61 -4.42 12.41
CA LEU A 20 10.58 -3.31 11.45
C LEU A 20 9.41 -2.38 11.76
N GLN A 21 9.69 -1.07 11.79
CA GLN A 21 8.65 -0.06 11.82
C GLN A 21 8.07 0.12 10.42
N VAL A 22 6.77 -0.07 10.29
CA VAL A 22 6.03 0.02 9.02
C VAL A 22 4.87 1.01 9.14
N PRO A 23 4.35 1.55 8.02
CA PRO A 23 3.17 2.43 8.06
C PRO A 23 1.98 1.79 8.76
N ARG A 24 1.19 2.62 9.45
CA ARG A 24 0.00 2.18 10.18
C ARG A 24 -0.96 1.44 9.24
N ARG A 25 -1.44 0.29 9.71
CA ARG A 25 -2.39 -0.57 8.99
C ARG A 25 -3.77 0.07 8.91
N ASN A 26 -4.43 -0.07 7.75
CA ASN A 26 -5.81 0.35 7.50
C ASN A 26 -6.09 1.81 7.89
N HIS A 27 -5.13 2.69 7.62
CA HIS A 27 -5.23 4.12 7.88
C HIS A 27 -4.80 4.89 6.62
N ALA A 28 -5.64 5.83 6.19
CA ALA A 28 -5.36 6.69 5.05
C ALA A 28 -4.42 7.80 5.49
N THR A 29 -3.20 7.81 4.97
CA THR A 29 -2.20 8.85 5.27
C THR A 29 -2.07 9.77 4.07
N ALA A 30 -2.34 11.06 4.28
CA ALA A 30 -2.02 12.11 3.32
C ALA A 30 -0.49 12.29 3.28
N ILE A 31 0.07 12.26 2.08
CA ILE A 31 1.50 12.33 1.83
C ILE A 31 1.75 13.40 0.77
N GLN A 32 2.61 14.36 1.10
CA GLN A 32 3.21 15.26 0.13
C GLN A 32 4.66 14.84 -0.08
N ARG A 33 5.02 14.38 -1.28
CA ARG A 33 6.36 13.91 -1.60
C ARG A 33 6.77 14.31 -3.02
N SER A 34 7.89 15.03 -3.13
CA SER A 34 8.45 15.49 -4.41
C SER A 34 8.64 14.36 -5.43
N SER A 35 9.02 13.17 -4.97
CA SER A 35 9.23 12.00 -5.86
C SER A 35 7.97 11.55 -6.60
N TYR A 36 6.76 11.97 -6.20
CA TYR A 36 5.55 11.63 -6.95
C TYR A 36 5.49 12.37 -8.29
N LYS A 37 6.07 13.57 -8.39
CA LYS A 37 6.19 14.31 -9.65
C LYS A 37 7.05 13.58 -10.69
N ASN A 38 7.99 12.75 -10.25
CA ASN A 38 8.88 12.00 -11.13
C ASN A 38 8.16 10.88 -11.93
N ARG A 39 6.88 10.60 -11.64
CA ARG A 39 6.08 9.59 -12.37
C ARG A 39 5.58 10.08 -13.73
N GLY A 40 5.61 11.39 -13.98
CA GLY A 40 5.21 12.00 -15.25
C GLY A 40 4.67 13.41 -15.06
N ASN A 41 4.61 14.18 -16.14
CA ASN A 41 4.32 15.62 -16.11
C ASN A 41 2.94 15.98 -15.53
N THR A 42 1.99 15.04 -15.54
CA THR A 42 0.65 15.26 -15.00
C THR A 42 0.53 14.96 -13.50
N TYR A 43 1.57 14.39 -12.87
CA TYR A 43 1.54 14.03 -11.46
C TYR A 43 1.88 15.22 -10.56
N THR A 44 1.12 15.38 -9.48
CA THR A 44 1.46 16.29 -8.39
C THR A 44 2.32 15.59 -7.33
N ASP A 45 2.81 16.35 -6.35
CA ASP A 45 3.45 15.84 -5.14
C ASP A 45 2.45 15.30 -4.11
N LEU A 46 1.14 15.41 -4.38
CA LEU A 46 0.09 15.03 -3.46
C LEU A 46 -0.40 13.60 -3.71
N GLY A 47 -0.60 12.86 -2.62
CA GLY A 47 -1.27 11.57 -2.68
C GLY A 47 -1.72 11.06 -1.32
N VAL A 48 -2.58 10.05 -1.34
CA VAL A 48 -3.05 9.36 -0.13
C VAL A 48 -2.62 7.91 -0.24
N ALA A 49 -1.86 7.42 0.74
CA ALA A 49 -1.45 6.01 0.81
C ALA A 49 -2.16 5.31 1.95
N MET A 50 -2.56 4.06 1.72
CA MET A 50 -3.12 3.19 2.73
C MET A 50 -2.48 1.82 2.63
N ARG A 51 -1.96 1.31 3.76
CA ARG A 51 -1.52 -0.08 3.90
C ARG A 51 -2.71 -0.94 4.31
N CYS A 52 -3.38 -1.54 3.33
CA CYS A 52 -4.55 -2.39 3.52
C CYS A 52 -4.07 -3.80 3.89
N ALA A 53 -4.40 -4.27 5.08
CA ALA A 53 -4.15 -5.66 5.47
C ALA A 53 -5.37 -6.54 5.28
N ARG A 54 -5.12 -7.80 4.96
CA ARG A 54 -6.18 -8.78 4.75
C ARG A 54 -6.83 -9.18 6.07
N HIS A 55 -8.14 -9.45 6.03
CA HIS A 55 -8.94 -9.82 7.20
C HIS A 55 -8.81 -11.30 7.59
N ASN A 56 -8.32 -12.16 6.69
CA ASN A 56 -8.23 -13.61 6.84
C ASN A 56 -7.12 -14.08 7.81
N GLY A 57 -6.48 -13.17 8.54
CA GLY A 57 -5.45 -13.49 9.54
C GLY A 57 -4.05 -13.74 8.99
N ASP A 58 -3.82 -13.75 7.67
CA ASP A 58 -2.51 -14.08 7.07
C ASP A 58 -1.44 -12.96 7.21
N MET A 59 -1.75 -11.87 7.91
CA MET A 59 -0.94 -10.66 8.11
C MET A 59 -0.39 -10.01 6.84
N SER A 60 -0.81 -10.49 5.66
CA SER A 60 -0.42 -9.93 4.37
C SER A 60 -1.05 -8.56 4.18
N ALA A 61 -0.34 -7.68 3.47
CA ALA A 61 -0.82 -6.33 3.23
C ALA A 61 -0.42 -5.84 1.84
N ILE A 62 -1.29 -5.01 1.27
CA ILE A 62 -1.08 -4.31 0.00
C ILE A 62 -1.14 -2.82 0.30
N THR A 63 -0.17 -2.07 -0.22
CA THR A 63 -0.20 -0.61 -0.16
C THR A 63 -0.84 -0.08 -1.43
N ASN A 64 -1.99 0.55 -1.26
CA ASN A 64 -2.66 1.32 -2.30
C ASN A 64 -2.28 2.79 -2.16
N THR A 65 -2.04 3.47 -3.28
CA THR A 65 -1.72 4.91 -3.28
C THR A 65 -2.53 5.62 -4.32
N VAL A 66 -3.32 6.61 -3.92
CA VAL A 66 -4.04 7.49 -4.83
C VAL A 66 -3.19 8.72 -5.08
N HIS A 67 -2.87 8.97 -6.34
CA HIS A 67 -2.12 10.13 -6.79
C HIS A 67 -3.08 11.17 -7.37
N TYR A 68 -2.91 12.42 -6.97
CA TYR A 68 -3.62 13.54 -7.56
C TYR A 68 -2.89 14.06 -8.79
N LEU A 69 -3.63 14.31 -9.87
CA LEU A 69 -3.09 14.80 -11.13
C LEU A 69 -3.36 16.30 -11.29
N THR A 70 -2.50 17.00 -12.02
CA THR A 70 -2.67 18.42 -12.37
C THR A 70 -3.91 18.67 -13.23
N THR A 71 -4.41 17.63 -13.92
CA THR A 71 -5.64 17.66 -14.72
C THR A 71 -6.91 17.61 -13.87
N GLY A 72 -6.80 17.49 -12.53
CA GLY A 72 -7.93 17.32 -11.61
C GLY A 72 -8.37 15.86 -11.43
N GLY A 73 -7.79 14.93 -12.18
CA GLY A 73 -8.05 13.49 -12.04
C GLY A 73 -7.28 12.84 -10.88
N ALA A 74 -7.58 11.56 -10.63
CA ALA A 74 -6.86 10.76 -9.66
C ALA A 74 -6.57 9.35 -10.21
N ASN A 75 -5.34 8.88 -10.00
CA ASN A 75 -4.93 7.52 -10.35
C ASN A 75 -4.66 6.71 -9.09
N LEU A 76 -5.21 5.50 -9.02
CA LEU A 76 -4.91 4.53 -7.98
C LEU A 76 -3.78 3.62 -8.44
N LYS A 77 -2.74 3.54 -7.60
CA LYS A 77 -1.55 2.73 -7.77
C LYS A 77 -1.56 1.55 -6.80
N PHE A 78 -1.28 0.36 -7.33
CA PHE A 78 -1.01 -0.85 -6.55
C PHE A 78 0.14 -1.63 -7.17
N VAL A 79 0.70 -2.59 -6.43
CA VAL A 79 1.80 -3.44 -6.89
C VAL A 79 1.34 -4.89 -6.87
N ALA A 80 1.46 -5.57 -8.00
CA ALA A 80 1.17 -7.00 -8.11
C ALA A 80 2.32 -7.68 -8.85
N LYS A 81 2.79 -8.83 -8.33
CA LYS A 81 3.91 -9.59 -8.93
C LYS A 81 5.14 -8.72 -9.28
N LYS A 82 5.51 -7.80 -8.37
CA LYS A 82 6.61 -6.82 -8.53
C LYS A 82 6.43 -5.80 -9.67
N GLN A 83 5.26 -5.71 -10.26
CA GLN A 83 4.91 -4.70 -11.26
C GLN A 83 3.96 -3.66 -10.67
N GLU A 84 4.20 -2.39 -10.98
CA GLU A 84 3.31 -1.30 -10.61
C GLU A 84 2.19 -1.14 -11.64
N PHE A 85 0.95 -1.04 -11.16
CA PHE A 85 -0.22 -0.76 -11.98
C PHE A 85 -0.82 0.57 -11.54
N LEU A 86 -1.18 1.41 -12.51
CA LEU A 86 -1.83 2.69 -12.29
C LEU A 86 -3.10 2.74 -13.13
N ILE A 87 -4.24 2.91 -12.45
CA ILE A 87 -5.55 2.89 -13.08
C ILE A 87 -6.31 4.14 -12.59
N PRO A 88 -7.04 4.85 -13.46
CA PRO A 88 -7.93 5.93 -13.04
C PRO A 88 -8.86 5.47 -11.91
N ALA A 89 -8.90 6.22 -10.81
CA ALA A 89 -9.64 5.86 -9.60
C ALA A 89 -11.14 5.64 -9.91
N ILE A 90 -11.69 6.42 -10.84
CA ILE A 90 -13.09 6.31 -11.28
C ILE A 90 -13.43 4.93 -11.87
N LEU A 91 -12.50 4.30 -12.60
CA LEU A 91 -12.75 2.98 -13.20
C LEU A 91 -12.87 1.92 -12.11
N ILE A 92 -12.03 2.01 -11.07
CA ILE A 92 -12.07 1.08 -9.94
C ILE A 92 -13.35 1.29 -9.13
N LEU A 93 -13.71 2.55 -8.86
CA LEU A 93 -14.95 2.87 -8.13
C LEU A 93 -16.17 2.32 -8.86
N ARG A 94 -16.27 2.54 -10.18
CA ARG A 94 -17.36 1.99 -11.00
C ARG A 94 -17.36 0.46 -11.04
N ALA A 95 -16.19 -0.18 -11.09
CA ALA A 95 -16.11 -1.63 -11.06
C ALA A 95 -16.55 -2.22 -9.70
N LEU A 96 -16.34 -1.49 -8.60
CA LEU A 96 -16.73 -1.91 -7.25
C LEU A 96 -18.18 -1.58 -6.89
N SER A 97 -18.74 -0.51 -7.44
CA SER A 97 -20.12 -0.07 -7.14
C SER A 97 -21.20 -0.98 -7.72
N GLY A 98 -20.84 -1.95 -8.57
CA GLY A 98 -21.80 -2.77 -9.31
C GLY A 98 -22.53 -2.00 -10.42
N SER A 99 -23.38 -2.70 -11.16
CA SER A 99 -24.26 -2.09 -12.15
C SER A 99 -25.38 -1.32 -11.47
N GLU A 100 -25.55 -0.04 -11.82
CA GLU A 100 -26.77 0.69 -11.51
C GLU A 100 -27.93 -0.02 -12.22
N SER A 101 -28.78 -0.72 -11.47
CA SER A 101 -30.15 -0.95 -11.89
C SER A 101 -30.82 0.42 -11.89
N GLN A 102 -30.94 1.07 -13.06
CA GLN A 102 -31.80 2.23 -13.19
C GLN A 102 -33.22 1.80 -12.81
N THR A 103 -33.65 2.14 -11.61
CA THR A 103 -35.06 2.17 -11.19
C THR A 103 -35.61 3.56 -11.39
#